data_AF-A0A0F9BLV4-F1
#
_entry.id   AF-A0A0F9BLV4-F1
#
_cell.length_a   1.000
_cell.length_b   1.000
_cell.length_c   1.000
_cell.angle_alpha   90.00
_cell.angle_beta   90.00
_cell.angle_gamma   90.00
#
_symmetry.space_group_name_H-M   'P 1'
#
loop_
_entity.id
_entity.type
_entity.pdbx_description
1 polymer ?
#
loop_
_entity_poly.entity_id
_entity_poly.type
_entity_poly.pdbx_seq_one_letter_code
_entity_poly.pdbx_strand_id
1 'polypeptide(L)'
;MLFAITNQQRKLQNNQILTAGWRGGQTISNPTDGVLFENAYIPRNWDQVVDEQDRERTNASLVLQYAPSDDVTITVDGMISKFEADSTVRDLASWFEPDRVGSATIDPETGTLLTFSQEVGLGAPSGDPASDFVSHTRNSRDVTNKAFGINVDWQVNESLKAKFDVSRSTAENDRAGNDRFNVVGIINSYTFDGTGSIPT
;
A
#
# COMPACT_ATOMS: atom_id res chain seq x y z
N MET A 1 -12.93 26.22 26.42
CA MET A 1 -11.74 25.91 25.59
C MET A 1 -11.37 24.47 25.80
N LEU A 2 -11.15 23.71 24.72
CA LEU A 2 -10.62 22.35 24.76
C LEU A 2 -9.34 22.32 23.94
N PHE A 3 -8.27 21.78 24.51
CA PHE A 3 -6.98 21.60 23.85
C PHE A 3 -6.48 20.19 24.10
N ALA A 4 -5.91 19.58 23.07
CA ALA A 4 -5.28 18.28 23.17
C ALA A 4 -4.04 18.22 22.29
N ILE A 5 -2.99 17.56 22.80
CA ILE A 5 -1.79 17.20 22.05
C ILE A 5 -1.44 15.75 22.35
N THR A 6 -1.02 15.02 21.31
CA THR A 6 -0.61 13.62 21.39
C THR A 6 0.67 13.46 20.58
N ASN A 7 1.62 12.71 21.12
CA ASN A 7 2.79 12.23 20.39
C ASN A 7 2.90 10.72 20.62
N GLN A 8 3.12 9.97 19.54
CA GLN A 8 3.25 8.53 19.57
C GLN A 8 4.44 8.12 18.71
N GLN A 9 5.35 7.33 19.27
CA GLN A 9 6.46 6.72 18.55
C GLN A 9 6.35 5.20 18.61
N ARG A 10 6.67 4.51 17.51
CA ARG A 10 6.65 3.05 17.43
C ARG A 10 7.70 2.52 16.47
N LYS A 11 8.50 1.59 16.95
CA LYS A 11 9.33 0.71 16.13
C LYS A 11 8.56 -0.57 15.84
N LEU A 12 8.56 -1.04 14.60
CA LEU A 12 7.98 -2.33 14.25
C LEU A 12 8.79 -3.01 13.14
N GLN A 13 8.68 -4.33 13.10
CA GLN A 13 9.09 -5.14 11.97
C GLN A 13 7.87 -5.91 11.49
N ASN A 14 7.55 -5.79 10.21
CA ASN A 14 6.53 -6.60 9.56
C ASN A 14 7.21 -7.62 8.66
N ASN A 15 6.94 -8.90 8.89
CA ASN A 15 7.41 -9.99 8.06
C ASN A 15 6.20 -10.54 7.31
N GLN A 16 6.29 -10.61 5.99
CA GLN A 16 5.18 -11.05 5.16
C GLN A 16 5.70 -11.87 4.00
N ILE A 17 4.88 -12.80 3.54
CA ILE A 17 5.03 -13.39 2.23
C ILE A 17 3.84 -12.93 1.40
N LEU A 18 4.10 -12.36 0.23
CA LEU A 18 3.06 -11.72 -0.56
C LEU A 18 3.19 -12.03 -2.05
N THR A 19 2.07 -11.82 -2.73
CA THR A 19 2.00 -11.66 -4.17
C THR A 19 1.33 -10.33 -4.48
N ALA A 20 1.76 -9.63 -5.53
CA ALA A 20 1.14 -8.41 -6.03
C ALA A 20 -0.14 -8.72 -6.84
N GLY A 21 -0.90 -9.73 -6.40
CA GLY A 21 -2.14 -10.20 -7.00
C GLY A 21 -1.95 -11.29 -8.05
N TRP A 22 -3.10 -11.86 -8.43
CA TRP A 22 -3.22 -12.85 -9.49
C TRP A 22 -3.65 -12.19 -10.79
N ARG A 23 -2.93 -12.45 -11.86
CA ARG A 23 -3.26 -11.97 -13.21
C ARG A 23 -4.08 -13.03 -13.91
N GLY A 24 -5.36 -12.76 -14.11
CA GLY A 24 -6.27 -13.64 -14.87
C GLY A 24 -6.21 -13.40 -16.37
N GLY A 25 -6.85 -14.30 -17.12
CA GLY A 25 -6.98 -14.21 -18.57
C GLY A 25 -5.65 -14.29 -19.32
N GLN A 26 -4.61 -14.85 -18.71
CA GLN A 26 -3.29 -14.95 -19.32
C GLN A 26 -3.24 -16.17 -20.25
N THR A 27 -2.54 -16.02 -21.37
CA THR A 27 -2.07 -17.15 -22.15
C THR A 27 -0.70 -17.54 -21.62
N ILE A 28 -0.58 -18.76 -21.10
CA ILE A 28 0.70 -19.33 -20.67
C ILE A 28 1.31 -20.02 -21.88
N SER A 29 2.41 -19.48 -22.40
CA SER A 29 3.00 -19.99 -23.62
C SER A 29 4.47 -19.66 -23.71
N ASN A 30 5.31 -20.61 -24.08
CA ASN A 30 6.74 -20.36 -24.26
C ASN A 30 7.17 -20.64 -25.73
N PRO A 31 8.34 -20.14 -26.17
CA PRO A 31 8.79 -20.33 -27.56
C PRO A 31 9.08 -21.78 -27.96
N THR A 32 9.30 -22.67 -26.99
CA THR A 32 9.67 -24.07 -27.21
C THR A 32 8.43 -24.95 -27.38
N ASP A 33 7.45 -24.82 -26.48
CA ASP A 33 6.28 -25.70 -26.38
C ASP A 33 5.00 -25.06 -26.97
N GLY A 34 5.04 -23.77 -27.32
CA GLY A 34 3.86 -23.03 -27.76
C GLY A 34 2.92 -22.72 -26.60
N VAL A 35 1.61 -22.79 -26.85
CA VAL A 35 0.58 -22.49 -25.83
C VAL A 35 0.37 -23.70 -24.93
N LEU A 36 0.63 -23.52 -23.63
CA LEU A 36 0.39 -24.52 -22.58
C LEU A 36 -1.03 -24.41 -22.03
N PHE A 37 -1.47 -23.18 -21.72
CA PHE A 37 -2.79 -22.89 -21.17
C PHE A 37 -3.32 -21.56 -21.71
N GLU A 38 -4.64 -21.49 -21.92
CA GLU A 38 -5.36 -20.26 -22.25
C GLU A 38 -6.26 -19.84 -21.09
N ASN A 39 -6.53 -18.54 -20.97
CA ASN A 39 -7.40 -17.97 -19.94
C ASN A 39 -7.03 -18.38 -18.50
N ALA A 40 -5.72 -18.46 -18.22
CA ALA A 40 -5.21 -18.91 -16.94
C ALA A 40 -4.96 -17.75 -15.96
N TYR A 41 -4.84 -18.10 -14.68
CA TYR A 41 -4.44 -17.20 -13.61
C TYR A 41 -3.05 -17.56 -13.10
N ILE A 42 -2.14 -16.57 -13.10
CA ILE A 42 -0.76 -16.70 -12.57
C ILE A 42 -0.49 -15.55 -11.58
N PRO A 43 0.18 -15.79 -10.44
CA PRO A 43 0.55 -14.70 -9.54
C PRO A 43 1.56 -13.76 -10.22
N ARG A 44 1.62 -12.50 -9.79
CA ARG A 44 2.60 -11.55 -10.34
C ARG A 44 4.03 -11.89 -9.91
N ASN A 45 4.16 -12.31 -8.65
CA ASN A 45 5.40 -12.56 -7.97
C ASN A 45 5.14 -13.34 -6.68
N TRP A 46 6.21 -13.81 -6.07
CA TRP A 46 6.23 -14.34 -4.72
C TRP A 46 7.42 -13.73 -3.99
N ASP A 47 7.13 -12.91 -2.97
CA ASP A 47 8.13 -12.15 -2.25
C ASP A 47 8.10 -12.48 -0.77
N GLN A 48 9.27 -12.79 -0.21
CA GLN A 48 9.50 -12.82 1.22
C GLN A 48 10.05 -11.45 1.63
N VAL A 49 9.25 -10.71 2.40
CA VAL A 49 9.48 -9.29 2.68
C VAL A 49 9.69 -9.08 4.18
N VAL A 50 10.75 -8.36 4.50
CA VAL A 50 10.99 -7.79 5.84
C VAL A 50 10.93 -6.27 5.72
N ASP A 51 9.98 -5.66 6.42
CA ASP A 51 9.78 -4.22 6.47
C ASP A 51 9.99 -3.71 7.90
N GLU A 52 11.12 -3.04 8.12
CA GLU A 52 11.47 -2.39 9.38
C GLU A 52 11.03 -0.93 9.32
N GLN A 53 10.22 -0.50 10.28
CA GLN A 53 9.69 0.86 10.33
C GLN A 53 9.86 1.54 11.69
N ASP A 54 10.32 2.78 11.63
CA ASP A 54 10.28 3.74 12.73
C ASP A 54 9.18 4.78 12.42
N ARG A 55 8.14 4.82 13.25
CA ARG A 55 6.98 5.68 13.04
C ARG A 55 6.83 6.70 14.15
N GLU A 56 6.51 7.94 13.78
CA GLU A 56 6.14 9.02 14.68
C GLU A 56 4.84 9.68 14.23
N ARG A 57 3.93 9.93 15.17
CA ARG A 57 2.72 10.71 14.94
C ARG A 57 2.55 11.76 16.00
N THR A 58 2.44 13.01 15.58
CA THR A 58 2.07 14.13 16.44
C THR A 58 0.74 14.69 15.99
N ASN A 59 -0.21 14.81 16.91
CA ASN A 59 -1.48 15.50 16.64
C ASN A 59 -1.71 16.59 17.68
N ALA A 60 -2.22 17.73 17.26
CA ALA A 60 -2.71 18.77 18.15
C ALA A 60 -4.06 19.29 17.65
N SER A 61 -4.97 19.58 18.58
CA SER A 61 -6.29 20.12 18.30
C SER A 61 -6.67 21.19 19.31
N LEU A 62 -7.38 22.22 18.85
CA LEU A 62 -7.89 23.30 19.67
C LEU A 62 -9.35 23.58 19.30
N VAL A 63 -10.20 23.74 20.30
CA VAL A 63 -11.59 24.20 20.14
C VAL A 63 -11.84 25.35 21.11
N LEU A 64 -12.27 26.48 20.55
CA LEU A 64 -12.71 27.66 21.27
C LEU A 64 -14.20 27.83 21.03
N GLN A 65 -14.97 28.05 22.09
CA GLN A 65 -16.39 28.36 22.01
C GLN A 65 -16.64 29.64 22.78
N TYR A 66 -17.42 30.53 22.17
CA TYR A 66 -17.78 31.83 22.72
C TYR A 66 -19.24 32.12 22.42
N ALA A 67 -20.00 32.51 23.43
CA ALA A 67 -21.39 32.90 23.32
C ALA A 67 -21.52 34.39 23.66
N PRO A 68 -21.49 35.31 22.67
CA PRO A 68 -21.63 36.74 22.93
C PRO A 68 -23.02 37.13 23.45
N SER A 69 -24.05 36.30 23.24
CA SER A 69 -25.40 36.42 23.78
C SER A 69 -26.03 35.03 23.94
N ASP A 70 -27.20 34.94 24.57
CA ASP A 70 -27.95 33.67 24.69
C ASP A 70 -28.41 33.13 23.31
N ASP A 71 -28.57 34.03 22.33
CA ASP A 71 -29.04 33.70 20.99
C ASP A 71 -27.91 33.28 20.02
N VAL A 72 -26.64 33.55 20.34
CA VAL A 72 -25.53 33.33 19.41
C VAL A 72 -24.41 32.54 20.08
N THR A 73 -24.02 31.42 19.46
CA THR A 73 -22.84 30.65 19.86
C THR A 73 -21.90 30.52 18.67
N ILE A 74 -20.63 30.91 18.88
CA ILE A 74 -19.56 30.79 17.89
C ILE A 74 -18.59 29.73 18.39
N THR A 75 -18.28 28.75 17.53
CA THR A 75 -17.25 27.75 17.78
C THR A 75 -16.18 27.87 16.69
N VAL A 76 -14.92 27.94 17.10
CA VAL A 76 -13.75 27.91 16.22
C VAL A 76 -12.93 26.70 16.59
N ASP A 77 -12.61 25.86 15.61
CA ASP A 77 -11.85 24.64 15.82
C ASP A 77 -10.72 24.51 14.80
N GLY A 78 -9.69 23.77 15.19
CA GLY A 78 -8.63 23.42 14.28
C GLY A 78 -7.81 22.24 14.77
N MET A 79 -7.18 21.55 13.83
CA MET A 79 -6.26 20.45 14.11
C MET A 79 -5.06 20.46 13.16
N ILE A 80 -3.96 19.91 13.65
CA ILE A 80 -2.79 19.52 12.87
C ILE A 80 -2.41 18.08 13.22
N SER A 81 -2.09 17.30 12.20
CA SER A 81 -1.58 15.93 12.34
C SER A 81 -0.35 15.78 11.45
N LYS A 82 0.79 15.44 12.03
CA LYS A 82 2.02 15.06 11.32
C LYS A 82 2.25 13.58 11.56
N PHE A 83 2.46 12.84 10.48
CA PHE A 83 2.78 11.42 10.54
C PHE A 83 4.01 11.14 9.67
N GLU A 84 5.03 10.61 10.31
CA GLU A 84 6.29 10.23 9.71
C GLU A 84 6.49 8.73 9.91
N ALA A 85 6.93 8.06 8.85
CA ALA A 85 7.31 6.67 8.88
C ALA A 85 8.54 6.50 8.02
N ASP A 86 9.66 6.19 8.64
CA ASP A 86 10.86 5.74 7.94
C ASP A 86 10.77 4.23 7.80
N SER A 87 10.83 3.74 6.56
CA SER A 87 10.75 2.31 6.26
C SER A 87 11.93 1.86 5.43
N THR A 88 12.56 0.77 5.88
CA THR A 88 13.54 0.02 5.10
C THR A 88 12.98 -1.36 4.83
N VAL A 89 12.77 -1.65 3.54
CA VAL A 89 12.22 -2.92 3.08
C VAL A 89 13.32 -3.74 2.40
N ARG A 90 13.33 -5.04 2.66
CA ARG A 90 14.21 -6.02 2.02
C ARG A 90 13.37 -7.21 1.57
N ASP A 91 13.49 -7.56 0.29
CA ASP A 91 12.72 -8.64 -0.30
C ASP A 91 13.65 -9.68 -0.90
N LEU A 92 13.34 -10.96 -0.68
CA LEU A 92 13.72 -12.04 -1.59
C LEU A 92 12.52 -12.27 -2.51
N ALA A 93 12.64 -11.81 -3.75
CA ALA A 93 11.55 -11.74 -4.71
C ALA A 93 11.76 -12.72 -5.86
N SER A 94 10.67 -13.36 -6.28
CA SER A 94 10.60 -14.17 -7.49
C SER A 94 9.53 -13.58 -8.40
N TRP A 95 9.94 -13.00 -9.52
CA TRP A 95 9.01 -12.40 -10.48
C TRP A 95 8.49 -13.45 -11.45
N PHE A 96 7.20 -13.49 -11.72
CA PHE A 96 6.64 -14.50 -12.61
C PHE A 96 6.20 -13.87 -13.93
N GLU A 97 6.48 -14.55 -15.03
CA GLU A 97 5.97 -14.20 -16.35
C GLU A 97 5.41 -15.43 -17.09
N PRO A 98 4.28 -15.27 -17.82
CA PRO A 98 3.66 -16.37 -18.55
C PRO A 98 4.55 -17.01 -19.60
N ASP A 99 5.46 -16.23 -20.20
CA ASP A 99 6.24 -16.61 -21.38
C ASP A 99 7.48 -17.44 -21.09
N ARG A 100 7.81 -17.60 -19.80
CA ARG A 100 8.94 -18.42 -19.34
C ARG A 100 8.50 -19.57 -18.43
N VAL A 101 7.21 -19.93 -18.48
CA VAL A 101 6.70 -21.15 -17.86
C VAL A 101 7.08 -22.35 -18.71
N GLY A 102 7.89 -23.26 -18.17
CA GLY A 102 8.26 -24.52 -18.84
C GLY A 102 7.31 -25.68 -18.51
N SER A 103 6.82 -25.73 -17.28
CA SER A 103 5.83 -26.71 -16.84
C SER A 103 4.87 -26.08 -15.84
N ALA A 104 3.61 -26.51 -15.83
CA ALA A 104 2.64 -26.10 -14.82
C ALA A 104 1.53 -27.13 -14.61
N THR A 105 0.93 -27.09 -13.42
CA THR A 105 -0.36 -27.70 -13.13
C THR A 105 -1.40 -26.59 -12.93
N ILE A 106 -2.64 -26.86 -13.32
CA ILE A 106 -3.74 -25.88 -13.28
C ILE A 106 -4.94 -26.51 -12.58
N ASP A 107 -5.64 -25.70 -11.79
CA ASP A 107 -6.97 -26.02 -11.30
C ASP A 107 -7.95 -25.93 -12.48
N PRO A 108 -8.61 -27.04 -12.87
CA PRO A 108 -9.50 -27.06 -14.02
C PRO A 108 -10.80 -26.26 -13.83
N GLU A 109 -11.21 -26.00 -12.59
CA GLU A 109 -12.43 -25.23 -12.30
C GLU A 109 -12.15 -23.73 -12.37
N THR A 110 -11.03 -23.29 -11.81
CA THR A 110 -10.71 -21.86 -11.67
C THR A 110 -9.75 -21.34 -12.73
N GLY A 111 -9.03 -22.21 -13.43
CA GLY A 111 -7.95 -21.83 -14.35
C GLY A 111 -6.69 -21.32 -13.63
N THR A 112 -6.55 -21.59 -12.34
CA THR A 112 -5.44 -21.09 -11.51
C THR A 112 -4.24 -22.01 -11.61
N LEU A 113 -3.06 -21.48 -11.94
CA LEU A 113 -1.81 -22.25 -11.87
C LEU A 113 -1.53 -22.61 -10.41
N LEU A 114 -1.44 -23.91 -10.13
CA LEU A 114 -1.21 -24.46 -8.79
C LEU A 114 0.29 -24.65 -8.53
N THR A 115 0.99 -25.22 -9.51
CA THR A 115 2.45 -25.34 -9.52
C THR A 115 2.98 -24.93 -10.88
N PHE A 116 4.16 -24.32 -10.95
CA PHE A 116 4.80 -24.00 -12.22
C PHE A 116 6.30 -23.75 -12.10
N SER A 117 7.03 -23.91 -13.21
CA SER A 117 8.41 -23.48 -13.35
C SER A 117 8.52 -22.09 -13.99
N GLN A 118 9.63 -21.42 -13.73
CA GLN A 118 10.15 -20.29 -14.48
C GLN A 118 11.55 -20.66 -14.92
N GLU A 119 11.80 -20.73 -16.23
CA GLU A 119 13.02 -21.33 -16.75
C GLU A 119 13.88 -20.37 -17.58
N VAL A 120 15.17 -20.39 -17.29
CA VAL A 120 16.21 -19.72 -18.08
C VAL A 120 16.22 -20.30 -19.50
N GLY A 121 16.27 -19.42 -20.49
CA GLY A 121 16.25 -19.79 -21.90
C GLY A 121 14.87 -19.90 -22.54
N LEU A 122 13.77 -19.82 -21.77
CA LEU A 122 12.40 -19.76 -22.30
C LEU A 122 11.89 -18.33 -22.48
N GLY A 123 12.46 -17.32 -21.79
CA GLY A 123 11.88 -15.98 -21.69
C GLY A 123 12.11 -15.06 -22.89
N ALA A 124 11.15 -15.03 -23.83
CA ALA A 124 11.05 -13.96 -24.83
C ALA A 124 9.57 -13.53 -25.00
N PRO A 125 9.21 -12.26 -24.76
CA PRO A 125 10.02 -11.05 -24.56
C PRO A 125 10.46 -10.72 -23.12
N SER A 126 10.05 -11.48 -22.09
CA SER A 126 10.26 -11.07 -20.69
C SER A 126 11.68 -11.24 -20.15
N GLY A 127 12.56 -11.93 -20.88
CA GLY A 127 13.91 -12.26 -20.44
C GLY A 127 13.94 -13.36 -19.38
N ASP A 128 15.16 -13.73 -18.98
CA ASP A 128 15.38 -14.84 -18.06
C ASP A 128 14.85 -14.55 -16.65
N PRO A 129 14.35 -15.59 -15.95
CA PRO A 129 13.99 -15.48 -14.56
C PRO A 129 15.22 -15.23 -13.69
N ALA A 130 15.00 -14.47 -12.62
CA ALA A 130 15.99 -14.19 -11.60
C ALA A 130 15.36 -14.28 -10.21
N SER A 131 16.17 -14.70 -9.24
CA SER A 131 15.91 -14.47 -7.82
C SER A 131 16.45 -13.10 -7.46
N ASP A 132 15.57 -12.21 -7.02
CA ASP A 132 15.88 -10.80 -6.81
C ASP A 132 16.04 -10.48 -5.32
N PHE A 133 17.17 -9.87 -4.97
CA PHE A 133 17.37 -9.20 -3.69
C PHE A 133 17.01 -7.73 -3.85
N VAL A 134 15.86 -7.35 -3.32
CA VAL A 134 15.34 -5.99 -3.43
C VAL A 134 15.59 -5.24 -2.13
N SER A 135 15.99 -3.96 -2.22
CA SER A 135 15.99 -3.05 -1.08
C SER A 135 15.40 -1.71 -1.45
N HIS A 136 14.37 -1.29 -0.71
CA HIS A 136 13.64 -0.07 -1.02
C HIS A 136 13.09 0.66 0.20
N THR A 137 12.70 1.92 0.01
CA THR A 137 12.12 2.78 1.06
C THR A 137 10.69 3.23 0.77
N ARG A 138 10.04 2.66 -0.27
CA ARG A 138 8.70 3.04 -0.77
C ARG A 138 7.56 2.99 0.24
N ASN A 139 7.73 2.29 1.36
CA ASN A 139 6.74 2.22 2.43
C ASN A 139 6.85 3.41 3.40
N SER A 140 7.85 4.28 3.24
CA SER A 140 8.04 5.47 4.04
C SER A 140 6.92 6.50 3.78
N ARG A 141 6.58 7.29 4.79
CA ARG A 141 5.51 8.31 4.73
C ARG A 141 5.98 9.57 5.42
N ASP A 142 5.67 10.72 4.83
CA ASP A 142 5.73 12.01 5.48
C ASP A 142 4.42 12.70 5.11
N VAL A 143 3.46 12.74 6.04
CA VAL A 143 2.13 13.27 5.78
C VAL A 143 1.78 14.32 6.82
N THR A 144 1.38 15.50 6.35
CA THR A 144 0.86 16.58 7.18
C THR A 144 -0.58 16.89 6.81
N ASN A 145 -1.48 16.82 7.78
CA ASN A 145 -2.87 17.24 7.66
C ASN A 145 -3.13 18.46 8.55
N LYS A 146 -3.83 19.45 8.02
CA LYS A 146 -4.29 20.63 8.76
C LYS A 146 -5.77 20.84 8.45
N ALA A 147 -6.56 21.15 9.46
CA ALA A 147 -7.96 21.51 9.28
C ALA A 147 -8.32 22.67 10.22
N PHE A 148 -9.23 23.51 9.76
CA PHE A 148 -9.74 24.67 10.48
C PHE A 148 -11.23 24.85 10.16
N GLY A 149 -12.02 25.20 11.16
CA GLY A 149 -13.46 25.37 11.07
C GLY A 149 -13.95 26.55 11.90
N ILE A 150 -15.00 27.20 11.41
CA ILE A 150 -15.81 28.18 12.15
C ILE A 150 -17.27 27.79 11.99
N ASN A 151 -17.94 27.68 13.13
CA ASN A 151 -19.34 27.33 13.26
C ASN A 151 -20.07 28.43 14.03
N VAL A 152 -21.21 28.88 13.54
CA VAL A 152 -22.08 29.86 14.20
C VAL A 152 -23.49 29.30 14.30
N ASP A 153 -23.94 29.04 15.52
CA ASP A 153 -25.34 28.75 15.84
C ASP A 153 -26.03 30.06 16.24
N TRP A 154 -27.13 30.41 15.57
CA TRP A 154 -27.88 31.63 15.83
C TRP A 154 -29.38 31.37 15.95
N GLN A 155 -29.95 31.65 17.11
CA GLN A 155 -31.39 31.75 17.32
C GLN A 155 -31.86 33.13 16.82
N VAL A 156 -32.50 33.17 15.67
CA VAL A 156 -32.94 34.44 15.07
C VAL A 156 -34.17 34.99 15.80
N ASN A 157 -35.08 34.10 16.18
CA ASN A 157 -36.26 34.35 17.04
C ASN A 157 -36.81 33.02 17.56
N GLU A 158 -37.90 33.01 18.33
CA GLU A 158 -38.49 31.80 18.95
C GLU A 158 -38.81 30.65 17.98
N SER A 159 -39.05 30.95 16.69
CA SER A 159 -39.44 29.95 15.67
C SER A 159 -38.39 29.72 14.59
N LEU A 160 -37.27 30.46 14.60
CA LEU A 160 -36.27 30.42 13.54
C LEU A 160 -34.84 30.30 14.10
N LYS A 161 -34.14 29.25 13.67
CA LYS A 161 -32.71 29.02 13.95
C LYS A 161 -31.91 28.96 12.65
N ALA A 162 -30.78 29.67 12.63
CA ALA A 162 -29.80 29.64 11.55
C ALA A 162 -28.50 28.98 12.03
N LYS A 163 -27.81 28.29 11.12
CA LYS A 163 -26.48 27.73 11.33
C LYS A 163 -25.60 28.08 10.15
N PHE A 164 -24.39 28.56 10.43
CA PHE A 164 -23.36 28.82 9.43
C PHE A 164 -22.12 28.00 9.78
N ASP A 165 -21.58 27.28 8.80
CA ASP A 165 -20.37 26.47 8.95
C ASP A 165 -19.48 26.74 7.75
N VAL A 166 -18.22 27.09 8.02
CA VAL A 166 -17.16 27.19 7.01
C VAL A 166 -15.94 26.45 7.54
N SER A 167 -15.45 25.50 6.75
CA SER A 167 -14.23 24.78 7.08
C SER A 167 -13.30 24.67 5.87
N ARG A 168 -12.01 24.51 6.16
CA ARG A 168 -10.96 24.26 5.17
C ARG A 168 -9.96 23.27 5.73
N SER A 169 -9.57 22.31 4.91
CA SER A 169 -8.50 21.37 5.23
C SER A 169 -7.48 21.26 4.10
N THR A 170 -6.28 20.84 4.45
CA THR A 170 -5.18 20.53 3.53
C THR A 170 -4.50 19.25 3.97
N ALA A 171 -4.10 18.43 3.02
CA ALA A 171 -3.28 17.25 3.21
C ALA A 171 -2.08 17.31 2.26
N GLU A 172 -0.89 17.07 2.78
CA GLU A 172 0.37 17.13 2.03
C GLU A 172 1.19 15.87 2.32
N ASN A 173 1.89 15.38 1.29
CA ASN A 173 2.78 14.22 1.39
C ASN A 173 4.16 14.59 0.82
N ASP A 174 5.17 14.72 1.69
CA ASP A 174 6.51 15.20 1.31
C ASP A 174 7.51 14.05 0.99
N ARG A 175 6.99 13.00 0.36
CA ARG A 175 7.78 11.81 -0.03
C ARG A 175 8.40 11.89 -1.42
N ALA A 176 8.01 12.87 -2.24
CA ALA A 176 8.42 12.93 -3.64
C ALA A 176 9.95 13.00 -3.78
N GLY A 177 10.53 12.08 -4.56
CA GLY A 177 11.98 12.02 -4.82
C GLY A 177 12.83 11.40 -3.70
N ASN A 178 12.23 11.07 -2.56
CA ASN A 178 12.94 10.53 -1.40
C ASN A 178 12.90 9.00 -1.32
N ASP A 179 12.29 8.34 -2.30
CA ASP A 179 12.21 6.87 -2.40
C ASP A 179 13.41 6.33 -3.19
N ARG A 180 13.99 5.21 -2.71
CA ARG A 180 14.90 4.38 -3.50
C ARG A 180 14.33 3.00 -3.73
N PHE A 181 14.72 2.40 -4.85
CA PHE A 181 14.40 1.02 -5.20
C PHE A 181 15.60 0.40 -5.90
N ASN A 182 16.29 -0.51 -5.22
CA ASN A 182 17.48 -1.19 -5.73
C ASN A 182 17.19 -2.67 -5.86
N VAL A 183 17.67 -3.28 -6.93
CA VAL A 183 17.54 -4.71 -7.20
C VAL A 183 18.90 -5.29 -7.56
N VAL A 184 19.24 -6.42 -6.98
CA VAL A 184 20.34 -7.29 -7.42
C VAL A 184 19.76 -8.67 -7.69
N GLY A 185 19.75 -9.07 -8.97
CA GLY A 185 19.19 -10.34 -9.40
C GLY A 185 20.28 -11.39 -9.67
N ILE A 186 19.98 -12.64 -9.35
CA ILE A 186 20.75 -13.81 -9.80
C ILE A 186 19.90 -14.54 -10.83
N ILE A 187 20.38 -14.67 -12.07
CA ILE A 187 19.67 -15.42 -13.12
C ILE A 187 19.67 -16.89 -12.75
N ASN A 188 18.48 -17.48 -12.60
CA ASN A 188 18.28 -18.88 -12.29
C ASN A 188 16.84 -19.32 -12.60
N SER A 189 16.67 -20.61 -12.90
CA SER A 189 15.36 -21.23 -12.94
C SER A 189 14.86 -21.50 -11.52
N TYR A 190 13.55 -21.41 -11.30
CA TYR A 190 12.89 -21.74 -10.04
C TYR A 190 11.47 -22.25 -10.28
N THR A 191 10.88 -22.83 -9.24
CA THR A 191 9.52 -23.33 -9.25
C THR A 191 8.71 -22.66 -8.16
N PHE A 192 7.40 -22.55 -8.40
CA PHE A 192 6.41 -22.18 -7.41
C PHE A 192 5.47 -23.37 -7.18
N ASP A 193 5.18 -23.68 -5.93
CA ASP A 193 4.17 -24.63 -5.48
C ASP A 193 3.20 -23.94 -4.51
N GLY A 194 1.99 -23.68 -4.98
CA GLY A 194 0.90 -23.08 -4.21
C GLY A 194 -0.06 -24.09 -3.58
N THR A 195 0.23 -25.39 -3.62
CA THR A 195 -0.68 -26.44 -3.12
C THR A 195 -0.57 -26.67 -1.61
N GLY A 196 0.54 -26.23 -1.00
CA GLY A 196 0.77 -26.33 0.44
C GLY A 196 0.04 -25.27 1.26
N SER A 197 0.06 -25.45 2.59
CA SER A 197 -0.43 -24.42 3.54
C SER A 197 0.44 -23.16 3.55
N ILE A 198 1.68 -23.27 3.09
CA ILE A 198 2.60 -22.17 2.81
C ILE A 198 3.16 -22.43 1.41
N PRO A 199 2.91 -21.55 0.43
CA PRO A 199 3.49 -21.70 -0.90
C PRO A 199 5.02 -21.62 -0.86
N THR A 200 5.70 -22.38 -1.73
CA THR A 200 7.17 -22.47 -1.80
C THR A 200 7.71 -22.29 -3.20
#